data_AF-A0A538HL91-F1
#
_entry.id   AF-A0A538HL91-F1
#
_cell.length_a   1.000
_cell.length_b   1.000
_cell.length_c   1.000
_cell.angle_alpha   90.00
_cell.angle_beta   90.00
_cell.angle_gamma   90.00
#
_symmetry.space_group_name_H-M   'P 1'
#
loop_
_entity.id
_entity.type
_entity.pdbx_description
1 polymer ?
#
loop_
_entity_poly.entity_id
_entity_poly.type
_entity_poly.pdbx_seq_one_letter_code
_entity_poly.pdbx_strand_id
1 'polypeptide(L)' 'MSSSVEQRTESARIVEARERYVTRGVATPPLVVARAEGARIWDVDGREYVDFAGGLGC' A
#
# COMPACT_ATOMS: atom_id res chain seq x y z
N MET A 1 26.34 -4.45 21.46
CA MET A 1 25.58 -4.99 20.31
C MET A 1 24.20 -4.35 20.32
N SER A 2 24.04 -3.20 19.67
CA SER A 2 22.73 -2.55 19.57
C SER A 2 21.97 -3.27 18.45
N SER A 3 20.98 -4.09 18.83
CA SER A 3 20.10 -4.74 17.86
C SER A 3 19.09 -3.69 17.42
N SER A 4 19.28 -3.12 16.22
CA SER A 4 18.30 -2.23 15.60
C SER A 4 17.12 -3.09 15.16
N VAL A 5 15.97 -2.94 15.82
CA VAL A 5 14.72 -3.58 15.38
C VAL A 5 14.35 -2.99 14.03
N GLU A 6 14.38 -3.80 12.98
CA GLU A 6 13.82 -3.41 11.67
C GLU A 6 12.31 -3.22 11.84
N GLN A 7 11.85 -1.97 11.78
CA GLN A 7 10.42 -1.65 11.85
C GLN A 7 9.74 -2.07 10.55
N ARG A 8 9.01 -3.18 10.58
CA ARG A 8 8.14 -3.61 9.47
C ARG A 8 6.96 -2.64 9.34
N THR A 9 6.71 -2.13 8.14
CA THR A 9 5.58 -1.22 7.88
C THR A 9 4.26 -1.98 7.78
N GLU A 10 3.12 -1.30 7.98
CA GLU A 10 1.81 -1.95 7.85
C GLU A 10 1.55 -2.36 6.40
N SER A 11 2.07 -1.60 5.43
CA SER A 11 2.03 -1.98 4.01
C SER A 11 2.63 -3.38 3.78
N ALA A 12 3.80 -3.66 4.36
CA ALA A 12 4.47 -4.95 4.20
C ALA A 12 3.65 -6.11 4.79
N ARG A 13 3.02 -5.91 5.96
CA ARG A 13 2.14 -6.90 6.59
C ARG A 13 0.91 -7.21 5.72
N ILE A 14 0.30 -6.18 5.12
CA ILE A 14 -0.89 -6.35 4.30
C ILE A 14 -0.56 -7.01 2.96
N VAL A 15 0.59 -6.68 2.37
CA VAL A 15 1.10 -7.37 1.16
C VAL A 15 1.31 -8.86 1.46
N GLU A 16 1.92 -9.22 2.59
CA GLU A 16 2.09 -10.62 3.00
C GLU A 16 0.73 -11.34 3.20
N ALA A 17 -0.28 -10.65 3.73
CA ALA A 17 -1.63 -11.21 3.84
C ALA A 17 -2.27 -11.41 2.46
N ARG A 18 -2.11 -10.45 1.53
CA ARG A 18 -2.61 -10.54 0.16
C ARG A 18 -2.04 -11.78 -0.53
N GLU A 19 -0.73 -12.04 -0.41
CA GLU A 19 -0.11 -13.22 -1.03
C GLU A 19 -0.65 -14.56 -0.50
N ARG A 20 -1.15 -14.60 0.74
CA ARG A 20 -1.72 -15.80 1.35
C ARG A 20 -3.20 -16.00 1.01
N TYR A 21 -3.95 -14.91 0.90
CA TYR A 21 -5.42 -14.97 0.89
C TYR A 21 -6.06 -14.48 -0.42
N VAL A 22 -5.30 -13.84 -1.32
CA VAL A 22 -5.82 -13.26 -2.56
C VAL A 22 -5.11 -13.87 -3.77
N THR A 23 -5.88 -14.44 -4.70
CA THR A 23 -5.34 -14.96 -5.96
C THR A 23 -4.79 -13.82 -6.83
N ARG A 24 -3.68 -14.08 -7.54
CA ARG A 24 -2.98 -13.10 -8.40
C ARG A 24 -3.67 -12.82 -9.74
N GLY A 25 -5.00 -12.80 -9.77
CA GLY A 25 -5.80 -12.61 -11.00
C GLY A 25 -5.85 -11.16 -11.49
N VAL A 26 -5.54 -10.19 -10.62
CA VAL A 26 -5.45 -8.77 -10.97
C VAL A 26 -4.08 -8.25 -10.53
N ALA A 27 -3.34 -7.68 -11.47
CA ALA A 27 -2.10 -6.98 -11.18
C ALA A 27 -2.42 -5.63 -10.53
N THR A 28 -1.90 -5.41 -9.34
CA THR A 28 -2.05 -4.17 -8.58
C THR A 28 -0.67 -3.65 -8.20
N PRO A 29 -0.44 -2.32 -8.17
CA PRO A 29 0.81 -1.77 -7.65
C PRO A 29 1.03 -2.20 -6.18
N PRO A 30 2.28 -2.26 -5.69
CA PRO A 30 2.60 -2.59 -4.30
C PRO A 30 2.33 -1.38 -3.38
N LEU A 31 1.13 -0.83 -3.45
CA LEU A 31 0.67 0.33 -2.67
C LEU A 31 -0.63 -0.06 -1.96
N VAL A 32 -0.64 0.08 -0.64
CA VAL A 32 -1.82 -0.21 0.18
C VAL A 32 -2.43 1.11 0.63
N VAL A 33 -3.51 1.51 -0.03
CA VAL A 33 -4.19 2.79 0.22
C VAL A 33 -5.14 2.67 1.41
N ALA A 34 -5.02 3.58 2.37
CA ALA A 34 -5.92 3.70 3.52
C ALA A 34 -7.04 4.72 3.27
N ARG A 35 -6.77 5.80 2.53
CA ARG A 35 -7.72 6.88 2.23
C ARG A 35 -7.38 7.53 0.88
N ALA A 36 -8.40 8.05 0.19
CA ALA A 36 -8.25 8.91 -0.98
C ALA A 36 -9.24 10.10 -0.90
N GLU A 37 -8.82 11.27 -1.38
CA GLU A 37 -9.65 12.47 -1.48
C GLU A 37 -9.15 13.39 -2.61
N GLY A 38 -10.00 13.66 -3.60
CA GLY A 38 -9.59 14.38 -4.81
C GLY A 38 -8.44 13.64 -5.51
N ALA A 39 -7.35 14.37 -5.79
CA ALA A 39 -6.14 13.81 -6.39
C ALA A 39 -5.11 13.30 -5.35
N ARG A 40 -5.46 13.25 -4.06
CA ARG A 40 -4.55 12.84 -2.98
C ARG A 40 -4.93 11.45 -2.46
N ILE A 41 -3.91 10.64 -2.17
CA ILE A 41 -4.06 9.33 -1.52
C ILE A 41 -3.10 9.22 -0.34
N TRP A 42 -3.52 8.51 0.70
CA TRP A 42 -2.70 8.22 1.87
C TRP A 42 -2.57 6.70 2.01
N ASP A 43 -1.32 6.22 2.09
CA ASP A 43 -1.06 4.81 2.37
C ASP A 43 -1.30 4.47 3.86
N VAL A 44 -1.30 3.18 4.17
CA VAL A 44 -1.45 2.68 5.56
C VAL A 44 -0.27 3.03 6.48
N ASP A 45 0.85 3.48 5.92
CA ASP A 45 2.03 3.94 6.67
C ASP A 45 1.99 5.47 6.92
N GLY A 46 0.95 6.16 6.45
CA GLY A 46 0.74 7.60 6.61
C GLY A 46 1.40 8.48 5.54
N ARG A 47 1.95 7.90 4.47
CA ARG A 47 2.55 8.66 3.36
C ARG A 47 1.47 9.17 2.42
N GLU A 48 1.64 10.40 1.96
CA GLU A 48 0.72 11.05 1.03
C GLU A 48 1.30 11.09 -0.39
N TYR A 49 0.44 10.83 -1.38
CA TYR A 49 0.80 10.83 -2.80
C TYR A 49 -0.24 11.57 -3.63
N VAL A 50 0.18 12.07 -4.79
CA VAL A 50 -0.71 12.56 -5.85
C VAL A 50 -1.04 11.40 -6.79
N ASP A 51 -2.33 11.14 -7.01
CA ASP A 51 -2.81 10.10 -7.92
C ASP A 51 -2.80 10.61 -9.37
N PHE A 52 -1.82 10.14 -10.14
CA PHE A 52 -1.74 10.35 -11.59
C PHE A 52 -2.33 9.21 -12.41
N ALA A 53 -2.73 8.10 -11.77
CA ALA A 53 -3.36 6.97 -12.44
C ALA A 53 -4.87 7.18 -12.61
N GLY A 54 -5.50 7.93 -11.70
CA GLY A 54 -6.96 8.18 -11.73
C GLY A 54 -7.77 6.90 -11.49
N GLY A 55 -7.21 5.93 -10.75
CA GLY A 55 -7.80 4.62 -10.55
C GLY A 55 -7.93 3.81 -11.84
N LEU A 56 -9.17 3.47 -12.23
CA LEU A 56 -9.50 2.68 -13.42
C LEU A 56 -9.86 3.54 -14.64
N GLY A 57 -9.31 4.76 -14.74
CA GLY A 57 -9.50 5.64 -15.89
C GLY A 57 -10.96 6.07 -16.09
N CYS A 58 -11.34 7.21 -15.52
CA CYS A 58 -12.56 7.92 -15.90
C CYS A 58 -12.22 9.10 -16.81
#